data_AF-A0A2V5JTQ7-F1
#
_entry.id   AF-A0A2V5JTQ7-F1
#
_cell.length_a   1.000
_cell.length_b   1.000
_cell.length_c   1.000
_cell.angle_alpha   90.00
_cell.angle_beta   90.00
_cell.angle_gamma   90.00
#
_symmetry.space_group_name_H-M   'P 1'
#
loop_
_entity.id
_entity.type
_entity.pdbx_description
1 polymer ?
#
loop_
_entity_poly.entity_id
_entity_poly.type
_entity_poly.pdbx_seq_one_letter_code
_entity_poly.pdbx_strand_id
1 'polypeptide(L)'
;VQGAERLLVAGGKKTFAQRVAAFYTEICILPQYENQTSLCELNQTMVEELGFALFDIYPCTKDELGRAAFTDVMWVKPTVLPLGG
;
A
#
# COMPACT_ATOMS: atom_id res chain seq x y z
N VAL A 1 3.92 12.25 6.96
CA VAL A 1 4.07 12.78 5.59
C VAL A 1 3.27 11.84 4.69
N GLN A 2 2.22 12.32 4.04
CA GLN A 2 1.49 11.54 3.03
C GLN A 2 2.43 11.29 1.85
N GLY A 3 2.47 10.06 1.32
CA GLY A 3 3.36 9.70 0.21
C GLY A 3 4.71 9.12 0.62
N ALA A 4 4.96 8.95 1.92
CA ALA A 4 6.21 8.39 2.45
C ALA A 4 6.13 6.87 2.69
N GLU A 5 5.09 6.20 2.20
CA GLU A 5 4.82 4.78 2.48
C GLU A 5 5.97 3.91 1.98
N ARG A 6 6.54 4.22 0.80
CA ARG A 6 7.75 3.55 0.31
C ARG A 6 8.92 3.70 1.26
N LEU A 7 9.15 4.87 1.84
CA LEU A 7 10.27 5.10 2.77
C LEU A 7 10.08 4.28 4.05
N LEU A 8 8.85 4.21 4.54
CA LEU A 8 8.48 3.38 5.68
C LEU A 8 8.69 1.90 5.39
N VAL A 9 8.22 1.41 4.24
CA VAL A 9 8.39 0.00 3.83
C VAL A 9 9.87 -0.32 3.59
N ALA A 10 10.63 0.55 2.93
CA ALA A 10 12.05 0.35 2.65
C ALA A 10 12.89 0.34 3.94
N GLY A 11 12.69 1.31 4.83
CA GLY A 11 13.36 1.35 6.14
C GLY A 11 12.94 0.20 7.05
N GLY A 12 11.69 -0.26 6.92
CA GLY A 12 11.10 -1.34 7.70
C GLY A 12 11.17 -2.73 7.05
N LYS A 13 11.92 -2.93 5.97
CA LYS A 13 11.81 -4.12 5.10
C LYS A 13 11.84 -5.44 5.87
N LYS A 14 12.76 -5.58 6.84
CA LYS A 14 12.87 -6.77 7.70
C LYS A 14 11.66 -6.95 8.61
N THR A 15 11.14 -5.86 9.19
CA THR A 15 9.93 -5.86 10.02
C THR A 15 8.72 -6.27 9.19
N PHE A 16 8.56 -5.71 7.99
CA PHE A 16 7.50 -6.08 7.05
C PHE A 16 7.56 -7.55 6.66
N ALA A 17 8.76 -8.06 6.38
CA ALA A 17 8.94 -9.46 6.02
C ALA A 17 8.57 -10.43 7.15
N GLN A 18 8.88 -10.09 8.41
CA GLN A 18 8.88 -11.04 9.54
C GLN A 18 7.77 -10.84 10.57
N ARG A 19 7.22 -9.62 10.69
CA ARG A 19 6.40 -9.23 11.86
C ARG A 19 5.11 -8.54 11.49
N VAL A 20 4.98 -8.01 10.29
CA VAL A 20 3.77 -7.32 9.85
C VAL A 20 2.83 -8.35 9.21
N ALA A 21 1.66 -8.53 9.82
CA ALA A 21 0.59 -9.38 9.30
C ALA A 21 -0.30 -8.65 8.30
N ALA A 22 -0.54 -7.35 8.53
CA ALA A 22 -1.29 -6.48 7.64
C ALA A 22 -0.72 -5.06 7.69
N PHE A 23 -0.79 -4.36 6.56
CA PHE A 23 -0.43 -2.96 6.42
C PHE A 23 -1.59 -2.19 5.81
N TYR A 24 -2.10 -1.23 6.57
CA TYR A 24 -3.18 -0.34 6.18
C TYR A 24 -2.63 1.09 6.12
N THR A 25 -2.88 1.78 5.01
CA THR A 25 -2.44 3.17 4.83
C THR A 25 -3.32 3.91 3.84
N GLU A 26 -3.47 5.20 4.05
CA GLU A 26 -3.90 6.12 3.00
C GLU A 26 -2.74 6.32 2.02
N ILE A 27 -3.03 6.44 0.73
CA ILE A 27 -2.05 6.63 -0.33
C ILE A 27 -2.61 7.57 -1.40
N CYS A 28 -1.74 8.44 -1.91
CA CYS A 28 -2.00 9.18 -3.15
C CYS A 28 -1.96 8.22 -4.35
N ILE A 29 -3.05 8.15 -5.11
CA ILE A 29 -3.11 7.33 -6.32
C ILE A 29 -2.19 7.91 -7.40
N LEU A 30 -2.17 9.24 -7.50
CA LEU A 30 -1.27 9.99 -8.37
C LEU A 30 -0.17 10.68 -7.55
N PRO A 31 1.09 10.67 -8.02
CA PRO A 31 2.17 11.44 -7.40
C PRO A 31 1.81 12.93 -7.29
N GLN A 32 2.00 13.52 -6.11
CA GLN A 32 1.77 14.93 -5.82
C GLN A 32 3.06 15.74 -5.71
N TYR A 33 4.20 15.07 -5.60
CA TYR A 33 5.53 15.69 -5.62
C TYR A 33 6.53 14.82 -6.35
N GLU A 34 7.64 15.43 -6.75
CA GLU A 34 8.72 14.77 -7.48
C GLU A 34 9.29 13.59 -6.68
N ASN A 35 9.48 12.44 -7.33
CA ASN A 35 9.96 11.19 -6.74
C ASN A 35 9.01 10.51 -5.74
N GLN A 36 7.75 10.94 -5.63
CA GLN A 36 6.74 10.15 -4.91
C GLN A 36 6.49 8.83 -5.65
N THR A 37 6.49 7.74 -4.92
CA THR A 37 6.19 6.40 -5.46
C THR A 37 4.69 6.26 -5.68
N SER A 38 4.33 5.72 -6.84
CA SER A 38 2.94 5.43 -7.20
C SER A 38 2.39 4.23 -6.43
N LEU A 39 1.06 4.10 -6.38
CA LEU A 39 0.40 2.90 -5.85
C LEU A 39 0.87 1.63 -6.56
N CYS A 40 1.05 1.65 -7.88
CA CYS A 40 1.49 0.48 -8.64
C CYS A 40 2.89 0.03 -8.21
N GLU A 41 3.84 0.95 -8.08
CA GLU A 41 5.21 0.64 -7.65
C GLU A 41 5.24 0.14 -6.20
N LEU A 42 4.50 0.77 -5.29
CA LEU A 42 4.40 0.32 -3.91
C LEU A 42 3.78 -1.09 -3.83
N ASN A 43 2.72 -1.32 -4.60
CA ASN A 43 2.07 -2.62 -4.68
C ASN A 43 3.02 -3.71 -5.20
N GLN A 44 3.86 -3.39 -6.19
CA GLN A 44 4.87 -4.31 -6.69
C GLN A 44 5.83 -4.74 -5.56
N THR A 45 6.38 -3.79 -4.80
CA THR A 45 7.23 -4.12 -3.65
C THR A 45 6.49 -4.94 -2.60
N MET A 46 5.25 -4.59 -2.27
CA MET A 46 4.45 -5.31 -1.27
C MET A 46 4.17 -6.77 -1.68
N VAL A 47 3.85 -7.00 -2.95
CA VAL A 47 3.50 -8.32 -3.48
C VAL A 47 4.74 -9.15 -3.81
N GLU A 48 5.61 -8.64 -4.68
CA GLU A 48 6.71 -9.42 -5.26
C GLU A 48 7.89 -9.56 -4.29
N GLU A 49 8.22 -8.51 -3.53
CA GLU A 49 9.38 -8.55 -2.63
C GLU A 49 9.01 -8.98 -1.21
N LEU A 50 7.81 -8.66 -0.76
CA LEU A 50 7.40 -8.86 0.63
C LEU A 50 6.35 -9.95 0.81
N GLY A 51 5.80 -10.52 -0.27
CA GLY A 51 4.87 -11.65 -0.20
C GLY A 51 3.56 -11.33 0.51
N PHE A 52 3.10 -10.08 0.41
CA PHE A 52 1.74 -9.71 0.79
C PHE A 52 0.79 -9.91 -0.40
N ALA A 53 -0.51 -9.98 -0.11
CA ALA A 53 -1.57 -9.83 -1.10
C ALA A 53 -2.24 -8.48 -0.89
N LEU A 54 -2.58 -7.79 -1.98
CA LEU A 54 -3.50 -6.67 -1.95
C LEU A 54 -4.89 -7.20 -1.60
N PHE A 55 -5.40 -6.82 -0.42
CA PHE A 55 -6.63 -7.36 0.13
C PHE A 55 -7.82 -6.44 -0.15
N ASP A 56 -7.65 -5.14 0.01
CA ASP A 56 -8.74 -4.18 -0.19
C ASP A 56 -8.23 -2.80 -0.65
N ILE A 57 -9.08 -2.11 -1.38
CA ILE A 57 -8.94 -0.70 -1.79
C ILE A 57 -10.27 -0.02 -1.46
N TYR A 58 -10.25 0.85 -0.47
CA TYR A 58 -11.42 1.58 0.01
C TYR A 58 -11.77 2.77 -0.90
N PRO A 59 -12.94 3.42 -0.74
CA PRO A 59 -13.41 4.42 -1.68
C PRO A 59 -12.40 5.54 -1.93
N CYS A 60 -12.13 5.81 -3.20
CA CYS A 60 -11.19 6.83 -3.57
C CYS A 60 -11.76 8.24 -3.31
N THR A 61 -11.03 9.05 -2.55
CA THR A 61 -11.31 10.49 -2.47
C THR A 61 -11.02 11.10 -3.83
N LYS A 62 -11.93 11.94 -4.30
CA LYS A 62 -11.83 12.62 -5.59
C LYS A 62 -11.27 14.03 -5.44
N ASP A 63 -10.50 14.48 -6.43
CA ASP A 63 -10.14 15.90 -6.55
C ASP A 63 -11.33 16.75 -7.03
N GLU A 64 -11.11 18.07 -7.15
CA GLU A 64 -12.12 19.03 -7.63
C GLU A 64 -12.60 18.74 -9.07
N LEU A 65 -11.86 17.94 -9.83
CA LEU A 65 -12.17 17.51 -11.19
C LEU A 65 -12.82 16.12 -11.24
N GLY A 66 -13.09 15.50 -10.08
CA GLY A 66 -13.73 14.19 -9.96
C GLY A 66 -12.79 13.00 -10.18
N ARG A 67 -11.47 13.21 -10.26
CA ARG A 67 -10.45 12.16 -10.47
C ARG A 67 -10.09 11.52 -9.14
N ALA A 68 -9.81 10.23 -9.15
CA ALA A 68 -9.33 9.53 -7.96
C ALA A 68 -7.96 10.10 -7.52
N ALA A 69 -7.90 10.68 -6.33
CA ALA A 69 -6.73 11.39 -5.81
C ALA A 69 -6.04 10.59 -4.69
N PHE A 70 -6.83 10.06 -3.76
CA PHE A 70 -6.35 9.28 -2.62
C PHE A 70 -7.22 8.05 -2.42
N THR A 71 -6.65 7.02 -1.81
CA THR A 71 -7.38 5.83 -1.38
C THR A 71 -6.76 5.29 -0.11
N ASP A 72 -7.57 4.64 0.72
CA ASP A 72 -7.02 3.71 1.70
C ASP A 72 -6.80 2.35 1.03
N VAL A 73 -5.71 1.69 1.38
CA VAL A 73 -5.33 0.38 0.85
C VAL A 73 -4.90 -0.54 1.98
N MET A 74 -5.18 -1.82 1.82
CA MET A 74 -4.78 -2.85 2.76
C MET A 74 -4.02 -3.98 2.05
N TRP A 75 -2.80 -4.24 2.52
CA TRP A 75 -2.05 -5.45 2.18
C TRP A 75 -2.03 -6.41 3.35
N VAL A 76 -2.18 -7.70 3.09
CA VAL A 76 -2.23 -8.74 4.12
C VAL A 76 -1.31 -9.90 3.76
N LYS A 77 -0.64 -10.48 4.75
CA LYS A 77 0.10 -11.74 4.57
C LYS A 77 -0.91 -12.86 4.28
N PRO A 78 -0.76 -13.64 3.20
CA PRO A 78 -1.69 -14.74 2.91
C PRO A 78 -1.85 -15.73 4.05
N THR A 79 -0.82 -15.93 4.89
CA THR A 79 -0.84 -16.83 6.04
C THR A 79 -1.78 -16.40 7.17
N VAL A 80 -2.24 -15.15 7.19
CA VAL A 80 -3.18 -14.64 8.21
C VAL A 80 -4.58 -14.42 7.65
N LEU A 81 -4.77 -14.58 6.34
CA LEU A 81 -6.12 -14.64 5.78
C LEU A 81 -6.76 -15.95 6.25
N PRO A 82 -8.06 -15.94 6.62
CA PRO A 82 -8.76 -17.20 6.84
C PRO A 82 -8.55 -18.04 5.59
N LEU A 83 -8.00 -19.26 5.77
CA LEU A 83 -7.94 -20.26 4.71
C LEU A 83 -9.34 -20.30 4.12
N GLY A 84 -9.49 -19.87 2.86
CA GLY A 84 -10.72 -20.12 2.15
C GLY A 84 -10.99 -21.61 2.26
N GLY A 85 -12.11 -21.97 2.89
CA GLY A 85 -12.62 -23.34 2.90
C GLY A 85 -13.03 -23.79 1.52
#